data_AF-A0A921QMB8-F1
#
_entry.id   AF-A0A921QMB8-F1
#
_cell.length_a   1.000
_cell.length_b   1.000
_cell.length_c   1.000
_cell.angle_alpha   90.00
_cell.angle_beta   90.00
_cell.angle_gamma   90.00
#
_symmetry.space_group_name_H-M   'P 1'
#
loop_
_entity.id
_entity.type
_entity.pdbx_description
1 polymer ?
#
loop_
_entity_poly.entity_id
_entity_poly.type
_entity_poly.pdbx_seq_one_letter_code
_entity_poly.pdbx_strand_id
1 'polypeptide(L)' 'MAHKQAIPFRRYRGGVGRTAQAKSRHSNGQGRWPIKSARFILDLLKNAESNADVKGLDVDTMFHTSR' A
#
# COMPACT_ATOMS: atom_id res chain seq x y z
N MET A 1 -7.78 -8.79 5.66
CA MET A 1 -6.96 -8.66 4.44
C MET A 1 -6.60 -10.06 3.97
N ALA A 2 -7.09 -10.48 2.80
CA ALA A 2 -7.07 -11.89 2.37
C ALA A 2 -5.77 -12.32 1.65
N HIS A 3 -4.63 -11.67 1.93
CA HIS A 3 -3.33 -11.96 1.30
C HIS A 3 -3.33 -12.09 -0.24
N LYS A 4 -4.25 -11.40 -0.92
CA LYS A 4 -4.41 -11.44 -2.38
C LYS A 4 -3.25 -10.76 -3.12
N GLN A 5 -2.69 -9.71 -2.53
CA GLN A 5 -1.55 -8.97 -3.08
C GLN A 5 -0.50 -8.71 -2.01
N ALA A 6 0.73 -9.15 -2.27
CA ALA A 6 1.88 -8.90 -1.42
C ALA A 6 2.47 -7.51 -1.67
N ILE A 7 2.94 -6.87 -0.59
CA ILE A 7 3.72 -5.64 -0.66
C ILE A 7 5.19 -6.02 -0.85
N PRO A 8 5.87 -5.55 -1.92
CA PRO A 8 7.27 -5.85 -2.16
C PRO A 8 8.19 -5.05 -1.22
N PHE A 9 9.17 -5.71 -0.61
CA PHE A 9 10.12 -5.08 0.30
C PHE A 9 11.35 -4.60 -0.48
N ARG A 10 11.56 -3.27 -0.51
CA ARG A 10 12.61 -2.62 -1.32
C ARG A 10 13.87 -2.18 -0.55
N ARG A 11 13.81 -2.00 0.77
CA ARG A 11 14.98 -1.58 1.55
C ARG A 11 15.26 -2.57 2.67
N TYR A 12 14.26 -2.80 3.50
CA TYR A 12 14.33 -3.71 4.66
C TYR A 12 14.13 -5.18 4.24
N ARG A 13 15.15 -5.77 3.59
CA ARG A 13 15.05 -7.09 2.94
C ARG A 13 15.71 -8.24 3.72
N GLY A 14 16.37 -7.97 4.84
CA GLY A 14 17.06 -8.99 5.65
C GLY A 14 16.08 -10.02 6.22
N GLY A 15 16.28 -11.31 5.91
CA GLY A 15 15.43 -12.40 6.41
C GLY A 15 14.01 -12.47 5.82
N VAL A 16 13.68 -11.65 4.81
CA VAL A 16 12.34 -11.64 4.21
C VAL A 16 12.24 -12.75 3.16
N GLY A 17 11.33 -13.69 3.37
CA GLY A 17 11.06 -14.76 2.40
C GLY A 17 10.47 -14.26 1.09
N ARG A 18 10.64 -15.07 0.05
CA ARG A 18 10.20 -14.76 -1.32
C ARG A 18 8.76 -15.21 -1.55
N THR A 19 8.05 -14.52 -2.44
CA THR A 19 6.68 -14.88 -2.87
C THR A 19 6.48 -14.57 -4.35
N ALA A 20 5.76 -15.43 -5.06
CA ALA A 20 5.45 -15.24 -6.48
C ALA A 20 4.68 -13.93 -6.74
N GLN A 21 3.82 -13.52 -5.80
CA GLN A 21 3.05 -12.28 -5.89
C GLN A 21 3.92 -11.00 -5.90
N ALA A 22 5.14 -11.07 -5.37
CA ALA A 22 6.07 -9.94 -5.37
C ALA A 22 6.90 -9.86 -6.66
N LYS A 23 7.00 -10.97 -7.42
CA LYS A 23 7.81 -11.02 -8.65
C LYS A 23 7.33 -10.04 -9.72
N SER A 24 6.01 -9.84 -9.83
CA SER A 24 5.43 -8.90 -10.81
C SER A 24 5.70 -7.43 -10.48
N ARG A 25 6.06 -7.12 -9.23
CA ARG A 25 6.22 -5.73 -8.75
C ARG A 25 7.65 -5.36 -8.38
N HIS A 26 8.54 -6.34 -8.22
CA HIS A 26 9.96 -6.12 -7.96
C HIS A 26 10.83 -7.35 -8.29
N SER A 27 12.01 -7.11 -8.85
CA SER A 27 13.01 -8.11 -9.24
C SER A 27 13.52 -9.05 -8.13
N ASN A 28 13.57 -8.65 -6.86
CA ASN A 28 14.07 -9.52 -5.78
C ASN A 28 13.06 -10.62 -5.40
N GLY A 29 11.79 -10.44 -5.74
CA GLY A 29 10.71 -11.38 -5.39
C GLY A 29 10.45 -11.51 -3.89
N GLN A 30 10.94 -10.59 -3.05
CA GLN A 30 10.66 -10.59 -1.60
C GLN A 30 9.46 -9.70 -1.30
N GLY A 31 8.49 -10.25 -0.55
CA GLY A 31 7.27 -9.54 -0.20
C GLY A 31 6.51 -10.21 0.95
N ARG A 32 5.69 -9.41 1.62
CA ARG A 32 4.84 -9.82 2.76
C ARG A 32 3.50 -9.09 2.73
N TRP A 33 2.65 -9.43 3.70
CA TRP A 33 1.36 -8.79 3.94
C TRP A 33 1.37 -8.14 5.33
N PRO A 34 1.94 -6.93 5.50
CA PRO A 34 2.01 -6.27 6.81
C PRO A 34 0.63 -5.72 7.21
N ILE A 35 -0.21 -6.59 7.79
CA ILE A 35 -1.63 -6.29 8.09
C ILE A 35 -1.77 -5.02 8.94
N LYS A 36 -0.96 -4.87 9.99
CA LYS A 36 -1.03 -3.72 10.91
C LYS A 36 -0.72 -2.41 10.19
N SER A 37 0.42 -2.31 9.51
CA SER A 37 0.81 -1.10 8.79
C SER A 37 -0.15 -0.76 7.66
N ALA A 38 -0.62 -1.77 6.92
CA ALA A 38 -1.61 -1.56 5.86
C ALA A 38 -2.95 -1.05 6.41
N ARG A 39 -3.34 -1.45 7.62
CA ARG A 39 -4.55 -0.91 8.28
C ARG A 39 -4.39 0.59 8.56
N PHE A 40 -3.30 0.99 9.18
CA PHE A 40 -3.03 2.41 9.48
C PHE A 40 -3.04 3.28 8.23
N ILE A 41 -2.44 2.81 7.14
CA ILE A 41 -2.46 3.55 5.88
C ILE A 41 -3.89 3.68 5.35
N LEU A 42 -4.68 2.60 5.35
CA LEU A 42 -6.08 2.67 4.90
C LEU A 42 -6.91 3.66 5.73
N ASP A 43 -6.70 3.72 7.03
CA ASP A 43 -7.40 4.66 7.89
C ASP A 43 -7.00 6.11 7.58
N LEU A 44 -5.73 6.36 7.25
CA LEU A 44 -5.27 7.65 6.76
C LEU A 44 -5.88 8.02 5.40
N LEU A 45 -6.03 7.05 4.48
CA LEU A 45 -6.65 7.31 3.18
C LEU A 45 -8.12 7.71 3.32
N LYS A 46 -8.88 7.03 4.16
CA LYS A 46 -10.28 7.38 4.45
C LYS A 46 -10.42 8.78 5.04
N ASN A 47 -9.46 9.18 5.89
CA ASN A 47 -9.43 10.54 6.41
C ASN A 47 -9.13 11.56 5.30
N ALA A 48 -8.19 11.25 4.40
CA ALA A 48 -7.89 12.10 3.25
C ALA A 48 -9.09 12.23 2.30
N GLU A 49 -9.81 11.14 2.03
CA GLU A 49 -11.07 11.14 1.26
C GLU A 49 -12.11 12.04 1.93
N SER A 50 -12.31 11.92 3.25
CA SER A 50 -13.25 12.76 4.00
C SER A 50 -12.87 14.25 3.92
N ASN A 51 -11.57 14.58 3.96
CA ASN A 51 -11.10 15.94 3.81
C ASN A 51 -11.26 16.48 2.38
N ALA A 52 -11.16 15.61 1.37
CA ALA A 52 -11.37 15.98 -0.02
C ALA A 52 -12.85 16.28 -0.29
N ASP A 53 -13.76 15.45 0.24
CA ASP A 53 -15.22 15.63 0.15
C ASP A 53 -15.66 16.95 0.80
N VAL A 54 -15.16 17.25 2.01
CA VAL A 54 -15.41 18.54 2.69
C VAL A 54 -14.92 19.74 1.86
N LYS A 55 -13.87 19.56 1.06
CA LYS A 55 -13.34 20.61 0.17
C LYS A 55 -14.01 20.67 -1.20
N GLY A 56 -15.00 19.81 -1.46
CA GLY A 56 -15.67 19.70 -2.76
C GLY A 56 -14.75 19.22 -3.89
N LEU A 57 -13.68 18.49 -3.54
CA LEU A 57 -12.80 17.86 -4.52
C LEU A 57 -13.40 16.52 -4.96
N ASP A 58 -13.26 16.20 -6.24
CA ASP A 58 -13.69 14.91 -6.76
C ASP A 58 -12.80 13.79 -6.22
N VAL A 59 -13.40 12.92 -5.41
CA VAL A 59 -12.72 11.82 -4.72
C VAL A 59 -12.34 10.71 -5.70
N ASP A 60 -13.09 10.52 -6.79
CA ASP A 60 -12.85 9.44 -7.77
C ASP A 60 -11.62 9.73 -8.66
N THR A 61 -11.30 11.01 -8.88
CA THR A 61 -10.09 11.43 -9.60
C THR A 61 -8.92 11.75 -8.69
N MET A 62 -9.05 11.53 -7.37
CA MET A 62 -7.99 11.79 -6.40
C MET A 62 -6.85 10.75 -6.47
N PHE A 63 -5.61 11.21 -6.57
CA PHE A 63 -4.41 10.39 -6.46
C PHE A 63 -3.41 10.97 -5.46
N HIS A 64 -2.64 10.11 -4.78
CA HIS A 64 -1.62 10.56 -3.84
C HIS A 64 -0.39 11.11 -4.58
N THR A 65 -0.03 12.38 -4.31
CA THR A 65 0.97 13.16 -5.08
C THR A 65 2.20 13.62 -4.31
N SER A 66 2.53 13.03 -3.16
CA SER A 66 3.74 13.46 -2.43
C SER A 66 5.00 13.23 -3.26
N ARG A 67 5.72 14.30 -3.59
CA ARG A 67 7.03 14.28 -4.25
C ARG A 67 8.14 13.91 -3.26
#